data_AF-A0A317D9H1-F1
#
_entry.id   AF-A0A317D9H1-F1
#
_cell.length_a   1.000
_cell.length_b   1.000
_cell.length_c   1.000
_cell.angle_alpha   90.00
_cell.angle_beta   90.00
_cell.angle_gamma   90.00
#
_symmetry.space_group_name_H-M   'P 1'
#
loop_
_entity.id
_entity.type
_entity.pdbx_description
1 polymer ?
#
loop_
_entity_poly.entity_id
_entity_poly.type
_entity_poly.pdbx_seq_one_letter_code
_entity_poly.pdbx_strand_id
1 'polypeptide(L)'
;TPHTPFLTPRVLELVYTAHDMAGLARDLGDRSAPFQWDEERRAQIRAELDAYFFHLYGISRADVDYILETFQTQNGGLKNNEIAKYGRYRTRDLVLAGYDRMAAAGVSPTNPLVDGGNYTSIVTPSPGYGPRHLTSGTMPVGQRGREDA
;
A
#
# COMPACT_ATOMS: atom_id res chain seq x y z
N THR A 1 1.62 -10.64 15.13
CA THR A 1 2.94 -10.11 15.58
C THR A 1 2.78 -8.63 15.89
N PRO A 2 3.66 -7.97 16.66
CA PRO A 2 3.50 -6.56 17.04
C PRO A 2 3.42 -5.59 15.83
N HIS A 3 3.96 -5.99 14.68
CA HIS A 3 3.95 -5.22 13.43
C HIS A 3 2.68 -5.40 12.58
N THR A 4 1.85 -6.42 12.86
CA THR A 4 0.65 -6.73 12.07
C THR A 4 -0.29 -5.52 11.92
N PRO A 5 -0.59 -4.73 12.97
CA PRO A 5 -1.48 -3.58 12.83
C PRO A 5 -1.01 -2.52 11.83
N PHE A 6 0.31 -2.35 11.66
CA PHE A 6 0.88 -1.42 10.67
C PHE A 6 0.82 -1.99 9.24
N LEU A 7 1.09 -3.29 9.12
CA LEU A 7 1.23 -3.99 7.84
C LEU A 7 -0.11 -4.33 7.19
N THR A 8 -1.07 -4.87 7.96
CA THR A 8 -2.35 -5.36 7.45
C THR A 8 -3.10 -4.35 6.60
N PRO A 9 -3.37 -3.09 7.04
CA PRO A 9 -4.11 -2.14 6.21
C PRO A 9 -3.41 -1.80 4.89
N ARG A 10 -2.07 -1.72 4.90
CA ARG A 10 -1.25 -1.43 3.70
C ARG A 10 -1.27 -2.59 2.72
N VAL A 11 -1.07 -3.81 3.21
CA VAL A 11 -1.09 -5.03 2.38
C VAL A 11 -2.49 -5.29 1.82
N LEU A 12 -3.52 -5.17 2.67
CA LEU A 12 -4.91 -5.32 2.28
C LEU A 12 -5.25 -4.37 1.12
N GLU A 13 -4.88 -3.09 1.22
CA GLU A 13 -5.14 -2.12 0.17
C GLU A 13 -4.34 -2.40 -1.12
N LEU A 14 -3.11 -2.88 -1.00
CA LEU A 14 -2.31 -3.21 -2.18
C LEU A 14 -2.80 -4.46 -2.92
N VAL A 15 -3.42 -5.41 -2.22
CA VAL A 15 -3.82 -6.71 -2.77
C VAL A 15 -5.30 -6.78 -3.12
N TYR A 16 -6.18 -6.16 -2.32
CA TYR A 16 -7.63 -6.27 -2.51
C TYR A 16 -8.17 -5.30 -3.57
N THR A 17 -7.74 -5.47 -4.83
CA THR A 17 -8.15 -4.61 -5.95
C THR A 17 -9.18 -5.25 -6.89
N ALA A 18 -9.56 -6.50 -6.63
CA ALA A 18 -10.55 -7.24 -7.42
C ALA A 18 -11.40 -8.17 -6.55
N HIS A 19 -12.59 -8.55 -7.03
CA HIS A 19 -13.55 -9.34 -6.26
C HIS A 19 -13.10 -10.79 -5.98
N ASP A 20 -12.25 -11.35 -6.84
CA ASP A 20 -11.61 -12.65 -6.65
C ASP A 20 -10.76 -12.69 -5.35
N MET A 21 -10.17 -11.56 -4.97
CA MET A 21 -9.42 -11.38 -3.72
C MET A 21 -10.31 -11.22 -2.47
N ALA A 22 -11.64 -11.28 -2.60
CA ALA A 22 -12.55 -11.12 -1.46
C ALA A 22 -12.39 -12.22 -0.40
N GLY A 23 -11.93 -13.43 -0.77
CA GLY A 23 -11.59 -14.48 0.20
C GLY A 23 -10.50 -14.02 1.17
N LEU A 24 -9.37 -13.60 0.62
CA LEU A 24 -8.25 -13.06 1.37
C LEU A 24 -8.63 -11.81 2.18
N ALA A 25 -9.40 -10.91 1.59
CA ALA A 25 -9.87 -9.70 2.29
C ALA A 25 -10.67 -10.04 3.55
N ARG A 26 -11.57 -11.04 3.47
CA ARG A 26 -12.36 -11.50 4.63
C ARG A 26 -11.48 -12.10 5.72
N ASP A 27 -10.45 -12.85 5.36
CA ASP A 27 -9.49 -13.42 6.32
C ASP A 27 -8.68 -12.31 7.02
N LEU A 28 -8.49 -11.18 6.35
CA LEU A 28 -7.90 -9.95 6.90
C LEU A 28 -8.92 -9.02 7.60
N GLY A 29 -10.18 -9.45 7.72
CA GLY A 29 -11.25 -8.73 8.44
C GLY A 29 -12.03 -7.71 7.61
N ASP A 30 -11.85 -7.65 6.30
CA ASP A 30 -12.53 -6.70 5.40
C ASP A 30 -13.63 -7.38 4.58
N ARG A 31 -14.83 -6.79 4.60
CA ARG A 31 -16.03 -7.26 3.87
C ARG A 31 -16.55 -6.22 2.88
N SER A 32 -15.82 -5.13 2.69
CA SER A 32 -16.17 -4.02 1.80
C SER A 32 -15.91 -4.40 0.35
N ALA A 33 -16.22 -3.50 -0.59
CA ALA A 33 -15.79 -3.66 -1.98
C ALA A 33 -14.26 -3.53 -2.11
N PRO A 34 -13.65 -4.10 -3.17
CA PRO A 34 -12.23 -3.93 -3.47
C PRO A 34 -11.87 -2.45 -3.63
N PHE A 35 -10.61 -2.13 -3.33
CA PHE A 35 -10.03 -0.82 -3.58
C PHE A 35 -9.92 -0.53 -5.08
N GLN A 36 -10.10 0.74 -5.43
CA GLN A 36 -9.85 1.19 -6.79
C GLN A 36 -8.34 1.19 -7.08
N TRP A 37 -7.99 0.91 -8.32
CA TRP A 37 -6.60 0.99 -8.75
C TRP A 37 -6.16 2.45 -8.89
N ASP A 38 -5.23 2.88 -8.03
CA ASP A 38 -4.61 4.20 -8.06
C ASP A 38 -3.08 4.04 -8.05
N GLU A 39 -2.41 4.37 -9.16
CA GLU A 39 -0.96 4.15 -9.33
C GLU A 39 -0.13 5.01 -8.36
N GLU A 40 -0.54 6.24 -8.09
CA GLU A 40 0.21 7.16 -7.22
C GLU A 40 0.08 6.76 -5.76
N ARG A 41 -1.15 6.51 -5.31
CA ARG A 41 -1.43 6.05 -3.96
C ARG A 41 -0.73 4.72 -3.67
N ARG A 42 -0.76 3.77 -4.60
CA ARG A 42 -0.07 2.48 -4.47
C ARG A 42 1.45 2.63 -4.40
N ALA A 43 2.04 3.54 -5.16
CA ALA A 43 3.48 3.80 -5.10
C ALA A 43 3.90 4.31 -3.72
N GLN A 44 3.12 5.19 -3.10
CA GLN A 44 3.39 5.69 -1.75
C GLN A 44 3.24 4.58 -0.69
N ILE A 45 2.18 3.77 -0.74
CA ILE A 45 1.97 2.65 0.20
C ILE A 45 3.09 1.61 0.08
N ARG A 46 3.52 1.28 -1.14
CA ARG A 46 4.66 0.37 -1.37
C ARG A 46 5.95 0.95 -0.80
N ALA A 47 6.22 2.22 -1.04
CA ALA A 47 7.42 2.87 -0.51
C ALA A 47 7.46 2.89 1.03
N GLU A 48 6.30 3.05 1.69
CA GLU A 48 6.21 2.89 3.15
C GLU A 48 6.53 1.47 3.60
N LEU A 49 6.05 0.44 2.89
CA LEU A 49 6.36 -0.95 3.22
C LEU A 49 7.86 -1.26 3.00
N ASP A 50 8.44 -0.83 1.88
CA ASP A 50 9.86 -1.01 1.59
C ASP A 50 10.72 -0.36 2.68
N ALA A 51 10.45 0.90 3.01
CA ALA A 51 11.11 1.62 4.10
C ALA A 51 10.98 0.90 5.45
N TYR A 52 9.79 0.41 5.76
CA TYR A 52 9.52 -0.31 7.00
C TYR A 52 10.34 -1.60 7.09
N PHE A 53 10.39 -2.39 6.01
CA PHE A 53 11.18 -3.61 5.98
C PHE A 53 12.69 -3.35 6.03
N PHE A 54 13.19 -2.28 5.41
CA PHE A 54 14.60 -1.92 5.55
C PHE A 54 15.00 -1.70 7.01
N HIS A 55 14.15 -1.03 7.80
CA HIS A 55 14.35 -0.90 9.24
C HIS A 55 14.28 -2.23 9.98
N LEU A 56 13.30 -3.08 9.67
CA LEU A 56 13.17 -4.40 10.32
C LEU A 56 14.36 -5.33 10.02
N TYR A 57 14.97 -5.20 8.84
CA TYR A 57 16.17 -5.94 8.47
C TYR A 57 17.48 -5.26 8.92
N GLY A 58 17.41 -4.10 9.57
CA GLY A 58 18.59 -3.39 10.07
C GLY A 58 19.47 -2.80 8.96
N ILE A 59 18.91 -2.52 7.79
CA ILE A 59 19.64 -1.94 6.65
C ILE A 59 19.86 -0.45 6.89
N SER A 60 21.11 0.00 6.78
CA SER A 60 21.46 1.40 7.00
C SER A 60 20.91 2.31 5.90
N ARG A 61 20.70 3.59 6.21
CA ARG A 61 20.20 4.58 5.25
C ARG A 61 21.06 4.69 3.97
N ALA A 62 22.37 4.51 4.09
CA ALA A 62 23.28 4.51 2.94
C ALA A 62 23.15 3.22 2.12
N ASP A 63 22.99 2.08 2.77
CA ASP A 63 22.78 0.79 2.09
C ASP A 63 21.42 0.74 1.40
N VAL A 64 20.37 1.33 1.97
CA VAL A 64 19.07 1.46 1.29
C VAL A 64 19.23 2.22 -0.02
N ASP A 65 19.95 3.35 0.01
CA ASP A 65 20.21 4.14 -1.19
C ASP A 65 20.97 3.33 -2.25
N TYR A 66 22.03 2.65 -1.83
CA TYR A 66 22.80 1.77 -2.69
C TYR A 66 21.96 0.62 -3.28
N ILE A 67 21.13 -0.04 -2.47
CA ILE A 67 20.24 -1.13 -2.91
C ILE A 67 19.27 -0.65 -3.99
N LEU A 68 18.64 0.51 -3.79
CA LEU A 68 17.72 1.12 -4.76
C LEU A 68 18.42 1.47 -6.08
N GLU A 69 19.71 1.78 -6.02
CA GLU A 69 20.55 2.06 -7.18
C GLU A 69 21.11 0.80 -7.87
N THR A 70 21.17 -0.35 -7.18
CA THR A 70 21.90 -1.53 -7.71
C THR A 70 21.09 -2.37 -8.71
N PHE A 71 19.77 -2.47 -8.56
CA PHE A 71 18.94 -3.36 -9.40
C PHE A 71 18.51 -2.71 -10.73
N GLN A 72 19.49 -2.29 -11.53
CA GLN A 72 19.28 -1.66 -12.84
C GLN A 72 19.77 -2.58 -13.96
N THR A 73 18.97 -2.76 -15.01
CA THR A 73 19.41 -3.45 -16.23
C THR A 73 19.85 -2.41 -17.26
N GLN A 74 20.87 -2.71 -18.07
CA GLN A 74 21.35 -1.80 -19.12
C GLN A 74 20.24 -1.40 -20.12
N ASN A 75 19.23 -2.25 -20.31
CA ASN A 75 18.19 -2.08 -21.33
C ASN A 75 16.80 -1.74 -20.75
N GLY A 76 16.72 -1.43 -19.45
CA GLY A 76 15.45 -1.18 -18.78
C GLY A 76 15.53 -1.33 -17.26
N GLY A 77 14.47 -0.94 -16.57
CA GLY A 77 14.40 -1.05 -15.12
C GLY A 77 13.55 0.06 -14.52
N LEU A 78 13.17 -0.12 -13.25
CA LEU A 78 12.27 0.80 -12.57
C LEU A 78 12.78 2.25 -12.62
N LYS A 79 14.07 2.47 -12.35
CA LYS A 79 14.70 3.80 -12.42
C LYS A 79 14.56 4.45 -13.79
N ASN A 80 14.97 3.76 -14.85
CA ASN A 80 14.95 4.32 -16.21
C ASN A 80 13.51 4.63 -16.65
N ASN A 81 12.56 3.74 -16.33
CA ASN A 81 11.15 3.94 -16.62
C ASN A 81 10.58 5.15 -15.87
N GLU A 82 10.93 5.33 -14.59
CA GLU A 82 10.46 6.47 -13.81
C GLU A 82 11.15 7.78 -14.21
N ILE A 83 12.43 7.77 -14.57
CA ILE A 83 13.10 8.96 -15.12
C ILE A 83 12.47 9.36 -16.45
N ALA A 84 12.17 8.40 -17.33
CA ALA A 84 11.50 8.70 -18.60
C ALA A 84 10.07 9.24 -18.39
N LYS A 85 9.32 8.71 -17.42
CA LYS A 85 7.92 9.10 -17.15
C LYS A 85 7.80 10.39 -16.31
N TYR A 86 8.70 10.60 -15.35
CA TYR A 86 8.58 11.62 -14.30
C TYR A 86 9.78 12.56 -14.19
N GLY A 87 10.85 12.34 -14.95
CA GLY A 87 12.09 13.13 -14.89
C GLY A 87 12.96 12.84 -13.65
N ARG A 88 12.57 11.89 -12.80
CA ARG A 88 13.25 11.55 -11.55
C ARG A 88 13.00 10.09 -11.16
N TYR A 89 13.88 9.54 -10.32
CA TYR A 89 13.68 8.21 -9.73
C TYR A 89 12.73 8.29 -8.53
N ARG A 90 11.42 8.45 -8.82
CA ARG A 90 10.38 8.73 -7.82
C ARG A 90 10.32 7.68 -6.70
N THR A 91 10.47 6.39 -7.02
CA THR A 91 10.45 5.30 -6.03
C THR A 91 11.57 5.48 -5.01
N ARG A 92 12.79 5.76 -5.47
CA ARG A 92 13.93 6.02 -4.58
C ARG A 92 13.61 7.15 -3.62
N ASP A 93 13.14 8.27 -4.14
CA ASP A 93 12.83 9.44 -3.31
C ASP A 93 11.73 9.15 -2.29
N LEU A 94 10.67 8.41 -2.68
CA LEU A 94 9.58 8.02 -1.78
C LEU A 94 10.06 7.07 -0.67
N VAL A 95 10.85 6.05 -1.01
CA VAL A 95 11.37 5.06 -0.05
C VAL A 95 12.31 5.73 0.92
N LEU A 96 13.25 6.55 0.44
CA LEU A 96 14.21 7.25 1.29
C LEU A 96 13.51 8.24 2.22
N ALA A 97 12.53 9.00 1.73
CA ALA A 97 11.74 9.88 2.58
C ALA A 97 10.91 9.11 3.61
N GLY A 98 10.35 7.96 3.23
CA GLY A 98 9.68 7.04 4.16
C GLY A 98 10.62 6.53 5.24
N TYR A 99 11.80 6.07 4.85
CA TYR A 99 12.83 5.58 5.76
C TYR A 99 13.19 6.64 6.80
N ASP A 100 13.45 7.87 6.36
CA ASP A 100 13.86 8.97 7.24
C ASP A 100 12.75 9.33 8.26
N ARG A 101 11.47 9.34 7.84
CA ARG A 101 10.33 9.52 8.76
C ARG A 101 10.21 8.39 9.77
N MET A 102 10.38 7.14 9.34
CA MET A 102 10.28 5.98 10.22
C MET A 102 11.45 5.89 11.20
N ALA A 103 12.64 6.30 10.78
CA ALA A 103 13.81 6.42 11.65
C ALA A 103 13.53 7.42 12.78
N ALA A 104 12.94 8.58 12.46
CA ALA A 104 12.54 9.57 13.46
C ALA A 104 11.46 9.05 14.44
N ALA A 105 10.60 8.13 13.98
CA ALA A 105 9.61 7.45 14.81
C ALA A 105 10.19 6.28 15.64
N GLY A 106 11.47 5.94 15.45
CA GLY A 106 12.19 4.94 16.23
C GLY A 106 11.79 3.49 15.92
N VAL A 107 11.31 3.20 14.70
CA VAL A 107 10.94 1.83 14.33
C VAL A 107 12.10 0.85 14.53
N SER A 108 11.80 -0.34 15.04
CA SER A 108 12.76 -1.45 15.15
C SER A 108 12.01 -2.77 15.22
N PRO A 109 12.69 -3.94 15.17
CA PRO A 109 12.05 -5.24 15.36
C PRO A 109 11.27 -5.41 16.67
N THR A 110 11.53 -4.58 17.69
CA THR A 110 10.82 -4.59 18.98
C THR A 110 9.95 -3.35 19.20
N ASN A 111 10.01 -2.35 18.32
CA ASN A 111 9.23 -1.12 18.39
C ASN A 111 8.45 -0.90 17.08
N PRO A 112 7.21 -1.40 16.96
CA PRO A 112 6.41 -1.22 15.76
C PRO A 112 5.95 0.23 15.59
N LEU A 113 5.59 0.57 14.35
CA LEU A 113 4.88 1.82 14.08
C LEU A 113 3.38 1.66 14.32
N VAL A 114 2.75 2.73 14.78
CA VAL A 114 1.32 2.88 14.96
C VAL A 114 0.90 4.09 14.15
N ASP A 115 0.13 3.87 13.09
CA ASP A 115 -0.38 4.94 12.22
C ASP A 115 -1.37 5.82 13.00
N GLY A 116 -1.16 7.14 12.99
CA GLY A 116 -1.85 8.09 13.87
C GLY A 116 -1.32 8.12 15.31
N GLY A 117 -0.28 7.34 15.63
CA GLY A 117 0.43 7.33 16.91
C GLY A 117 1.83 7.92 16.78
N ASN A 118 2.85 7.06 16.77
CA ASN A 118 4.25 7.47 16.57
C ASN A 118 4.63 7.70 15.11
N TYR A 119 3.76 7.34 14.17
CA TYR A 119 3.95 7.57 12.74
C TYR A 119 2.63 8.01 12.11
N THR A 120 2.70 8.86 11.08
CA THR A 120 1.55 9.25 10.28
C THR A 120 1.87 8.99 8.82
N SER A 121 1.04 8.18 8.16
CA SER A 121 1.17 7.97 6.72
C SER A 121 1.02 9.27 5.96
N ILE A 122 1.80 9.41 4.88
CA ILE A 122 1.64 10.53 3.93
C ILE A 122 0.39 10.38 3.06
N VAL A 123 -0.17 9.17 3.03
CA VAL A 123 -1.29 8.81 2.17
C VAL A 123 -2.60 9.14 2.89
N THR A 124 -3.44 9.97 2.27
CA THR A 124 -4.75 10.37 2.82
C THR A 124 -5.89 9.92 1.88
N PRO A 125 -6.96 9.27 2.39
CA PRO A 125 -7.09 8.74 3.75
C PRO A 125 -6.02 7.66 4.06
N SER A 126 -5.79 7.35 5.34
CA SER A 126 -4.77 6.38 5.75
C SER A 126 -4.90 5.04 5.02
N PRO A 127 -3.81 4.26 4.89
CA PRO A 127 -3.87 2.95 4.27
C PRO A 127 -4.98 2.07 4.87
N GLY A 128 -5.64 1.28 4.03
CA GLY A 128 -6.83 0.49 4.38
C GLY A 128 -8.16 1.23 4.21
N TYR A 129 -8.12 2.56 4.07
CA TYR A 129 -9.30 3.42 3.93
C TYR A 129 -9.37 4.15 2.59
N GLY A 130 -8.55 3.76 1.62
CA GLY A 130 -8.56 4.33 0.27
C GLY A 130 -9.89 4.16 -0.49
N PRO A 131 -10.04 4.84 -1.64
CA PRO A 131 -11.23 4.73 -2.48
C PRO A 131 -11.53 3.28 -2.89
N ARG A 132 -12.81 2.91 -2.88
CA ARG A 132 -13.29 1.57 -3.22
C ARG A 132 -14.28 1.61 -4.37
N HIS A 133 -14.40 0.49 -5.07
CA HIS A 133 -15.48 0.31 -6.03
C HIS A 133 -16.83 0.41 -5.31
N LEU A 134 -17.86 0.84 -6.03
CA LEU A 134 -19.22 0.79 -5.48
C LEU A 134 -19.55 -0.67 -5.21
N THR A 135 -20.06 -0.98 -4.02
CA THR A 135 -20.69 -2.28 -3.77
C THR A 135 -21.84 -2.38 -4.76
N SER A 136 -21.80 -3.35 -5.68
CA SER A 136 -22.95 -3.69 -6.51
C SER A 136 -24.08 -4.03 -5.56
N GLY A 137 -24.95 -3.05 -5.30
CA GLY A 137 -26.07 -3.21 -4.41
C GLY A 137 -26.92 -4.35 -4.92
N THR A 138 -27.35 -5.22 -4.01
CA THR A 138 -28.54 -6.04 -4.20
C THR A 138 -29.63 -5.13 -4.78
N MET A 139 -29.88 -5.25 -6.08
CA MET A 139 -31.13 -4.74 -6.65
C MET A 139 -32.23 -5.49 -5.91
N PRO A 140 -33.19 -4.79 -5.26
CA PRO A 140 -34.33 -5.48 -4.70
C PRO A 140 -35.02 -6.20 -5.86
N VAL A 141 -35.29 -7.50 -5.69
CA VAL A 141 -36.18 -8.24 -6.57
C VAL A 141 -37.57 -7.59 -6.45
N GLY A 142 -37.80 -6.58 -7.29
CA GLY A 142 -39.09 -5.95 -7.49
C GLY A 142 -39.99 -6.93 -8.24
N GLN A 143 -41.04 -7.35 -7.54
CA GLN A 143 -42.20 -8.13 -7.98
C GLN A 143 -42.36 -8.30 -9.50
N ARG A 144 -42.22 -9.54 -9.97
CA ARG A 144 -42.94 -10.02 -11.16
C ARG A 144 -44.43 -9.89 -10.86
N GLY A 145 -45.06 -8.84 -11.38
CA GLY A 145 -46.51 -8.74 -11.44
C GLY A 145 -47.05 -9.96 -12.18
N ARG A 146 -47.91 -10.73 -11.49
CA ARG A 146 -48.92 -11.53 -12.18
C ARG A 146 -49.99 -10.54 -12.61
N GLU A 147 -50.19 -10.43 -13.92
CA GLU A 147 -51.48 -10.02 -14.47
C GLU A 147 -52.06 -11.26 -15.14
N ASP A 148 -52.84 -11.99 -14.36
CA ASP A 148 -53.89 -12.88 -14.85
C ASP A 148 -55.19 -12.06 -14.76
N ALA A 149 -55.73 -11.63 -15.91
CA ALA A 149 -57.15 -11.34 -16.16
C ALA A 149 -57.39 -11.08 -17.65
#